data_AF-A0A1A7YC42-F1
#
_entry.id   AF-A0A1A7YC42-F1
#
_cell.length_a   1.000
_cell.length_b   1.000
_cell.length_c   1.000
_cell.angle_alpha   90.00
_cell.angle_beta   90.00
_cell.angle_gamma   90.00
#
_symmetry.space_group_name_H-M   'P 1'
#
loop_
_entity.id
_entity.type
_entity.pdbx_description
1 polymer ?
#
loop_
_entity_poly.entity_id
_entity_poly.type
_entity_poly.pdbx_seq_one_letter_code
_entity_poly.pdbx_strand_id
1 'polypeptide(L)'
;MTCTGTAKKYHLCNTKECPAAGRSFREEQCWSFNSQLYNGRSYQWKPLYPDDYVHISSNPCDLHCTTTDGQRQLMVTARDGTSCKYS
;
A
#
# COMPACT_ATOMS: atom_id res chain seq x y z
N MET A 1 29.92 -22.83 -9.27
CA MET A 1 29.41 -23.27 -7.95
C MET A 1 28.32 -22.30 -7.52
N THR A 2 27.13 -22.81 -7.21
CA THR A 2 25.99 -22.03 -6.70
C THR A 2 26.02 -22.05 -5.17
N CYS A 3 25.95 -20.88 -4.54
CA CYS A 3 25.90 -20.76 -3.07
C CYS A 3 24.57 -21.33 -2.55
N THR A 4 24.65 -22.14 -1.49
CA THR A 4 23.48 -22.68 -0.78
C THR A 4 23.10 -21.75 0.37
N GLY A 5 21.82 -21.41 0.47
CA GLY A 5 21.29 -20.56 1.54
C GLY A 5 20.19 -19.61 1.07
N THR A 6 19.59 -18.88 2.01
CA THR A 6 18.59 -17.86 1.71
C THR A 6 19.24 -16.67 1.02
N ALA A 7 18.76 -16.32 -0.18
CA ALA A 7 19.31 -15.21 -0.96
C ALA A 7 19.07 -13.84 -0.31
N LYS A 8 18.04 -13.70 0.53
CA LYS A 8 17.68 -12.46 1.22
C LYS A 8 17.15 -12.75 2.61
N LYS A 9 17.45 -11.85 3.56
CA LYS A 9 16.93 -11.86 4.92
C LYS A 9 16.43 -10.45 5.24
N TYR A 10 15.26 -10.36 5.84
CA TYR A 10 14.62 -9.08 6.20
C TYR A 10 14.41 -9.03 7.71
N HIS A 11 14.52 -7.84 8.28
CA HIS A 11 14.18 -7.56 9.68
C HIS A 11 13.37 -6.27 9.74
N LEU A 12 12.32 -6.28 10.56
CA LEU A 12 11.53 -5.08 10.83
C LEU A 12 12.36 -4.08 11.63
N CYS A 13 12.36 -2.84 11.19
CA CYS A 13 12.94 -1.70 11.91
C CYS A 13 11.81 -0.78 12.39
N ASN A 14 12.10 0.07 13.38
CA ASN A 14 11.14 1.03 13.94
C ASN A 14 9.81 0.39 14.38
N THR A 15 9.88 -0.75 15.08
CA THR A 15 8.70 -1.51 15.55
C THR A 15 7.92 -0.81 16.68
N LYS A 16 8.24 0.44 16.99
CA LYS A 16 7.46 1.25 17.93
C LYS A 16 6.15 1.63 17.27
N GLU A 17 5.06 1.50 18.00
CA GLU A 17 3.74 1.85 17.48
C GLU A 17 3.69 3.32 17.07
N CYS A 18 3.10 3.58 15.91
CA CYS A 18 2.82 4.95 15.48
C CYS A 18 1.73 5.56 16.38
N PRO A 19 1.73 6.88 16.59
CA PRO A 19 0.66 7.55 17.32
C PRO A 19 -0.71 7.21 16.73
N ALA A 20 -1.72 6.95 17.58
CA ALA A 20 -3.07 6.57 17.14
C ALA A 20 -3.77 7.63 16.27
N ALA A 21 -3.32 8.89 16.33
CA ALA A 21 -3.81 9.97 15.48
C ALA A 21 -3.20 9.96 14.06
N GLY A 22 -2.25 9.06 13.79
CA GLY A 22 -1.59 8.91 12.50
C GLY A 22 -2.44 8.16 11.48
N ARG A 23 -2.18 8.42 10.21
CA ARG A 23 -2.73 7.63 9.09
C ARG A 23 -2.10 6.25 9.07
N SER A 24 -2.82 5.28 8.53
CA SER A 24 -2.23 3.95 8.29
C SER A 24 -1.14 4.04 7.21
N PHE A 25 -0.16 3.14 7.22
CA PHE A 25 0.87 3.09 6.17
C PHE A 25 0.28 3.00 4.75
N ARG A 26 -0.84 2.26 4.58
CA ARG A 26 -1.54 2.16 3.29
C ARG A 26 -2.16 3.50 2.89
N GLU A 27 -2.79 4.18 3.84
CA GLU A 27 -3.38 5.49 3.63
C GLU A 27 -2.34 6.56 3.32
N GLU A 28 -1.20 6.55 4.01
CA GLU A 28 -0.10 7.48 3.76
C GLU A 28 0.49 7.31 2.36
N GLN A 29 0.64 6.06 1.91
CA GLN A 29 1.10 5.77 0.55
C GLN A 29 0.09 6.22 -0.51
N CYS A 30 -1.21 5.94 -0.32
CA CYS A 30 -2.22 6.45 -1.26
C CYS A 30 -2.25 7.98 -1.25
N TRP A 31 -2.19 8.60 -0.08
CA TRP A 31 -2.17 10.05 0.08
C TRP A 31 -0.98 10.71 -0.64
N SER A 32 0.16 10.03 -0.74
CA SER A 32 1.32 10.56 -1.47
C SER A 32 0.98 10.86 -2.94
N PHE A 33 0.06 10.12 -3.55
CA PHE A 33 -0.41 10.37 -4.92
C PHE A 33 -1.31 11.61 -5.04
N ASN A 34 -1.82 12.16 -3.93
CA ASN A 34 -2.60 13.41 -3.96
C ASN A 34 -1.75 14.61 -4.39
N SER A 35 -0.44 14.54 -4.14
CA SER A 35 0.52 15.54 -4.59
C SER A 35 0.86 15.43 -6.07
N GLN A 36 0.45 14.34 -6.74
CA GLN A 36 0.73 14.11 -8.15
C GLN A 36 -0.39 14.63 -9.04
N LEU A 37 -0.01 15.25 -10.15
CA LEU A 37 -0.93 15.71 -11.19
C LEU A 37 -1.11 14.59 -12.22
N TYR A 38 -2.34 14.10 -12.34
CA TYR A 38 -2.76 13.16 -13.38
C TYR A 38 -3.58 13.94 -14.42
N ASN A 39 -3.10 14.00 -15.67
CA ASN A 39 -3.73 14.77 -16.75
C ASN A 39 -4.06 16.23 -16.35
N GLY A 40 -3.17 16.87 -15.58
CA GLY A 40 -3.34 18.25 -15.12
C GLY A 40 -4.31 18.44 -13.95
N ARG A 41 -4.82 17.36 -13.33
CA ARG A 41 -5.64 17.43 -12.12
C ARG A 41 -5.04 16.57 -11.01
N SER A 42 -5.07 17.07 -9.78
CA SER A 42 -4.83 16.28 -8.59
C SER A 42 -6.10 15.53 -8.20
N TYR A 43 -5.95 14.29 -7.74
CA TYR A 43 -7.05 13.50 -7.21
C TYR A 43 -6.80 13.19 -5.74
N GLN A 44 -7.87 13.02 -4.97
CA GLN A 44 -7.78 12.53 -3.61
C GLN A 44 -7.90 11.00 -3.63
N TRP A 45 -6.78 10.35 -3.34
CA TRP A 45 -6.63 8.91 -3.27
C TRP A 45 -6.85 8.42 -1.85
N LYS A 46 -7.59 7.33 -1.73
CA LYS A 46 -7.83 6.58 -0.50
C LYS A 46 -7.47 5.10 -0.72
N PRO A 47 -7.00 4.39 0.31
CA PRO A 47 -6.73 2.97 0.20
C PRO A 47 -8.05 2.19 0.03
N LEU A 48 -8.01 1.18 -0.83
CA LEU A 48 -9.00 0.11 -0.91
C LEU A 48 -8.52 -1.03 -0.02
N TYR A 49 -9.32 -1.39 0.98
CA TYR A 49 -9.02 -2.56 1.80
C TYR A 49 -9.57 -3.82 1.14
N PRO A 50 -8.88 -4.97 1.25
CA PRO A 50 -9.38 -6.25 0.74
C PRO A 50 -10.76 -6.61 1.32
N ASP A 51 -11.02 -6.21 2.58
CA ASP A 51 -12.30 -6.40 3.25
C ASP A 51 -13.46 -5.67 2.53
N ASP A 52 -13.15 -4.57 1.83
CA ASP A 52 -14.13 -3.77 1.08
C ASP A 52 -14.37 -4.30 -0.34
N TYR A 53 -13.45 -5.11 -0.88
CA TYR A 53 -13.50 -5.63 -2.25
C TYR A 53 -12.81 -7.00 -2.35
N VAL A 54 -13.61 -8.06 -2.53
CA VAL A 54 -13.18 -9.46 -2.33
C VAL A 54 -12.19 -9.99 -3.40
N HIS A 55 -11.95 -9.34 -4.54
CA HIS A 55 -11.18 -9.96 -5.63
C HIS A 55 -10.42 -8.98 -6.55
N ILE A 56 -9.50 -8.13 -6.03
CA ILE A 56 -8.74 -7.21 -6.91
C ILE A 56 -7.31 -7.68 -7.25
N SER A 57 -6.60 -8.37 -6.33
CA SER A 57 -5.28 -8.94 -6.63
C SER A 57 -5.08 -10.29 -5.96
N SER A 58 -4.41 -11.21 -6.66
CA SER A 58 -3.91 -12.47 -6.09
C SER A 58 -2.74 -12.26 -5.11
N ASN A 59 -2.14 -11.06 -5.08
CA ASN A 59 -1.09 -10.70 -4.15
C ASN A 59 -1.66 -9.80 -3.03
N PRO A 60 -1.76 -10.27 -1.78
CA PRO A 60 -2.32 -9.50 -0.67
C PRO A 60 -1.47 -8.29 -0.26
N CYS A 61 -0.24 -8.20 -0.77
CA CYS A 61 0.68 -7.09 -0.55
C CYS A 61 0.64 -6.00 -1.61
N ASP A 62 -0.23 -6.11 -2.61
CA ASP A 62 -0.47 -4.98 -3.50
C ASP A 62 -1.26 -3.89 -2.75
N LEU A 63 -0.88 -2.64 -3.01
CA LEU A 63 -1.58 -1.46 -2.54
C LEU A 63 -2.55 -1.01 -3.64
N HIS A 64 -3.83 -1.17 -3.36
CA HIS A 64 -4.89 -0.63 -4.18
C HIS A 64 -5.32 0.72 -3.64
N CYS A 65 -5.24 1.75 -4.47
CA CYS A 65 -5.74 3.09 -4.18
C CYS A 65 -6.91 3.39 -5.12
N THR A 66 -7.94 4.05 -4.62
CA THR A 66 -9.05 4.56 -5.43
C THR A 66 -9.25 6.03 -5.15
N THR A 67 -9.84 6.75 -6.08
CA THR A 67 -10.23 8.14 -5.84
C THR A 67 -11.45 8.22 -4.93
N THR A 68 -11.66 9.36 -4.28
CA THR A 68 -12.81 9.58 -3.39
C THR A 68 -14.15 9.35 -4.08
N ASP A 69 -14.24 9.67 -5.37
CA ASP A 69 -15.39 9.43 -6.25
C ASP A 69 -15.47 8.01 -6.83
N GLY A 70 -14.46 7.16 -6.59
CA GLY A 70 -14.40 5.79 -7.08
C GLY A 70 -14.18 5.64 -8.59
N GLN A 71 -13.96 6.73 -9.33
CA GLN A 71 -13.84 6.69 -10.79
C GLN A 71 -12.49 6.19 -11.29
N ARG A 72 -11.44 6.26 -10.44
CA ARG A 72 -10.07 5.90 -10.83
C ARG A 72 -9.45 5.01 -9.77
N GLN A 73 -8.70 4.01 -10.25
CA GLN A 73 -7.99 3.08 -9.41
C GLN A 73 -6.52 3.01 -9.83
N LEU A 74 -5.64 2.83 -8.85
CA LEU A 74 -4.22 2.59 -9.02
C LEU A 74 -3.86 1.33 -8.25
N MET A 75 -3.01 0.50 -8.86
CA MET A 75 -2.41 -0.66 -8.21
C MET A 75 -0.91 -0.45 -8.23
N VAL A 76 -0.31 -0.37 -7.04
CA VAL A 76 1.14 -0.20 -6.87
C VAL A 76 1.62 -1.21 -5.84
N THR A 77 2.89 -1.59 -5.92
CA THR A 77 3.51 -2.45 -4.91
C THR A 77 3.56 -1.69 -3.58
N ALA A 78 3.06 -2.29 -2.50
CA ALA A 78 3.17 -1.68 -1.18
C ALA A 78 4.64 -1.57 -0.77
N ARG A 79 4.98 -0.47 -0.11
CA ARG A 79 6.32 -0.26 0.45
C ARG A 79 6.61 -1.26 1.56
N ASP A 80 7.86 -1.68 1.68
CA ASP A 80 8.31 -2.58 2.75
C ASP A 80 7.86 -2.09 4.13
N GLY A 81 7.33 -3.00 4.95
CA GLY A 81 6.77 -2.70 6.26
C GLY A 81 5.27 -2.37 6.25
N THR A 82 4.65 -2.20 5.09
CA THR A 82 3.19 -2.08 4.99
C THR A 82 2.53 -3.41 5.32
N SER A 83 1.64 -3.41 6.31
CA SER A 83 0.92 -4.63 6.68
C SER A 83 0.02 -5.12 5.52
N CYS A 84 0.20 -6.38 5.17
CA CYS A 84 -0.68 -7.14 4.30
C CYS A 84 -1.57 -8.00 5.19
N LYS A 85 -2.88 -7.78 5.18
CA LYS A 85 -3.79 -8.72 5.83
C LYS A 85 -3.86 -9.98 4.97
N TYR A 86 -3.29 -11.07 5.46
CA TYR A 86 -3.81 -12.40 5.11
C TYR A 86 -5.02 -12.59 6.02
N SER A 87 -6.23 -12.50 5.45
CA SER A 87 -7.38 -13.09 6.13
C SER A 87 -7.33 -14.61 6.03
#